data_AF-A0A382X3A9-F1
#
_entry.id   AF-A0A382X3A9-F1
#
_cell.length_a   1.000
_cell.length_b   1.000
_cell.length_c   1.000
_cell.angle_alpha   90.00
_cell.angle_beta   90.00
_cell.angle_gamma   90.00
#
_symmetry.space_group_name_H-M   'P 1'
#
loop_
_entity.id
_entity.type
_entity.pdbx_description
1 polymer ?
#
loop_
_entity_poly.entity_id
_entity_poly.type
_entity_poly.pdbx_seq_one_letter_code
_entity_poly.pdbx_strand_id
1 'polypeptide(L)'
;LERWQPDLFQALVLYKGELNKEQKKSLEAFDRSEGKNMANLELVMVDLDDSPPPELLTLLEQQQETSLPRILLMPPPFKGAAEPLWSGALGDKAALATFNNIVDSPVRRKVVKRLLAGDSAVWLCIESGDKKLDDPAFELLEKQLKKLQKEMKLPEQDPKDLEDPSSQVRFEKLPVHIAFSSIRVSRSDPLEKGLISQLMRTEDDLLEESGKPMIFPVFGRGRALWAYIGAGINEDNLAEAAQFLIGPCSCEIKNQNPGSDLLLAADWEGSLE
;
A
#
# COMPACT_ATOMS: atom_id res chain seq x y z
N LEU A 1 -14.03 4.12 5.54
CA LEU A 1 -12.65 3.76 5.11
C LEU A 1 -12.13 2.50 5.80
N GLU A 2 -12.27 2.39 7.12
CA GLU A 2 -11.71 1.29 7.94
C GLU A 2 -12.32 -0.10 7.70
N ARG A 3 -13.41 -0.20 6.93
CA ARG A 3 -14.11 -1.46 6.63
C ARG A 3 -13.88 -1.97 5.22
N TRP A 4 -13.25 -1.20 4.34
CA TRP A 4 -12.96 -1.71 3.00
C TRP A 4 -11.80 -2.68 3.05
N GLN A 5 -12.06 -3.88 2.54
CA GLN A 5 -11.01 -4.86 2.34
C GLN A 5 -9.96 -4.27 1.40
N PRO A 6 -8.66 -4.32 1.76
CA PRO A 6 -7.60 -3.89 0.87
C PRO A 6 -7.64 -4.63 -0.46
N ASP A 7 -7.21 -3.98 -1.53
CA ASP A 7 -7.07 -4.63 -2.83
C ASP A 7 -6.01 -5.73 -2.73
N LEU A 8 -6.28 -6.86 -3.37
CA LEU A 8 -5.39 -8.02 -3.36
C LEU A 8 -4.31 -7.87 -4.42
N PHE A 9 -3.06 -7.88 -3.97
CA PHE A 9 -1.90 -8.11 -4.83
C PHE A 9 -1.88 -9.57 -5.25
N GLN A 10 -1.23 -9.88 -6.38
CA GLN A 10 -1.12 -11.25 -6.87
C GLN A 10 0.34 -11.68 -6.97
N ALA A 11 0.70 -12.78 -6.34
CA ALA A 11 1.96 -13.48 -6.56
C ALA A 11 1.71 -14.62 -7.57
N LEU A 12 1.90 -14.32 -8.86
CA LEU A 12 1.70 -15.27 -9.95
C LEU A 12 2.87 -16.25 -9.98
N VAL A 13 2.61 -17.52 -9.67
CA VAL A 13 3.56 -18.62 -9.74
C VAL A 13 3.50 -19.20 -11.14
N LEU A 14 4.51 -18.91 -11.96
CA LEU A 14 4.61 -19.34 -13.34
C LEU A 14 5.41 -20.64 -13.41
N TYR A 15 4.84 -21.67 -14.02
CA TYR A 15 5.47 -22.97 -14.20
C TYR A 15 4.98 -23.65 -15.49
N LYS A 16 5.51 -24.84 -15.78
CA LYS A 16 5.09 -25.70 -16.90
C LYS A 16 4.87 -27.12 -16.41
N GLY A 17 3.69 -27.68 -16.68
CA GLY A 17 3.32 -29.02 -16.26
C GLY A 17 3.20 -29.15 -14.75
N GLU A 18 4.12 -29.84 -14.08
CA GLU A 18 4.05 -30.05 -12.63
C GLU A 18 5.25 -29.48 -11.88
N LEU A 19 4.97 -28.81 -10.75
CA LEU A 19 5.99 -28.49 -9.76
C LEU A 19 6.45 -29.75 -9.02
N ASN A 20 7.76 -29.90 -8.88
CA ASN A 20 8.36 -30.97 -8.10
C ASN A 20 8.15 -30.75 -6.58
N LYS A 21 8.49 -31.75 -5.77
CA LYS A 21 8.27 -31.71 -4.31
C LYS A 21 9.00 -30.55 -3.61
N GLU A 22 10.21 -30.21 -4.05
CA GLU A 22 11.00 -29.13 -3.46
C GLU A 22 10.44 -27.75 -3.81
N GLN A 23 9.96 -27.59 -5.04
CA GLN A 23 9.29 -26.38 -5.51
C GLN A 23 7.96 -26.17 -4.77
N LYS A 24 7.14 -27.21 -4.64
CA LYS A 24 5.89 -27.16 -3.86
C LYS A 24 6.13 -26.76 -2.41
N LYS A 25 7.15 -27.35 -1.77
CA LYS A 25 7.54 -26.96 -0.40
C LYS A 25 8.03 -25.51 -0.32
N SER A 26 8.71 -25.03 -1.37
CA SER A 26 9.20 -23.65 -1.41
C SER A 26 8.05 -22.63 -1.51
N LEU A 27 6.90 -23.00 -2.09
CA LEU A 27 5.74 -22.11 -2.22
C LEU A 27 5.14 -21.71 -0.86
N GLU A 28 5.15 -22.61 0.12
CA GLU A 28 4.67 -22.33 1.48
C GLU A 28 5.36 -21.10 2.09
N ALA A 29 6.61 -20.82 1.70
CA ALA A 29 7.35 -19.66 2.19
C ALA A 29 6.88 -18.32 1.58
N PHE A 30 6.20 -18.36 0.43
CA PHE A 30 5.64 -17.19 -0.26
C PHE A 30 4.17 -16.94 0.11
N ASP A 31 3.51 -17.88 0.78
CA ASP A 31 2.10 -17.76 1.16
C ASP A 31 1.91 -16.66 2.22
N ARG A 32 0.99 -15.76 1.95
CA ARG A 32 0.62 -14.62 2.81
C ARG A 32 -0.89 -14.58 3.07
N SER A 33 -1.60 -15.67 2.78
CA SER A 33 -3.06 -15.76 2.98
C SER A 33 -3.45 -15.90 4.45
N GLU A 34 -2.58 -16.43 5.30
CA GLU A 34 -2.87 -16.69 6.71
C GLU A 34 -1.65 -16.52 7.64
N GLY A 35 -1.92 -16.54 8.95
CA GLY A 35 -0.90 -16.53 9.99
C GLY A 35 -0.28 -15.16 10.26
N LYS A 36 0.87 -15.16 10.94
CA LYS A 36 1.52 -13.91 11.44
C LYS A 36 2.03 -12.98 10.35
N ASN A 37 2.26 -13.49 9.15
CA ASN A 37 2.74 -12.72 8.01
C ASN A 37 1.63 -12.48 6.97
N MET A 38 0.37 -12.65 7.37
CA MET A 38 -0.77 -12.43 6.49
C MET A 38 -0.71 -11.02 5.90
N ALA A 39 -0.89 -10.92 4.59
CA ALA A 39 -0.91 -9.67 3.84
C ALA A 39 -2.05 -9.68 2.82
N ASN A 40 -2.40 -8.53 2.26
CA ASN A 40 -3.32 -8.43 1.12
C ASN A 40 -2.66 -8.93 -0.18
N LEU A 41 -2.26 -10.20 -0.19
CA LEU A 41 -1.55 -10.87 -1.27
C LEU A 41 -2.06 -12.30 -1.44
N GLU A 42 -2.48 -12.65 -2.64
CA GLU A 42 -2.86 -14.01 -3.01
C GLU A 42 -1.79 -14.69 -3.87
N LEU A 43 -1.58 -15.99 -3.67
CA LEU A 43 -0.80 -16.82 -4.57
C LEU A 43 -1.69 -17.34 -5.70
N VAL A 44 -1.28 -17.14 -6.95
CA VAL A 44 -2.03 -17.59 -8.13
C VAL A 44 -1.14 -18.51 -8.94
N MET A 45 -1.56 -19.77 -9.07
CA MET A 45 -0.83 -20.79 -9.83
C MET A 45 -1.15 -20.64 -11.32
N VAL A 46 -0.13 -20.53 -12.16
CA VAL A 46 -0.30 -20.45 -13.62
C VAL A 46 0.60 -21.46 -14.32
N ASP A 47 -0.02 -22.51 -14.86
CA ASP A 47 0.64 -23.42 -15.80
C ASP A 47 0.64 -22.79 -17.19
N LEU A 48 1.84 -22.47 -17.69
CA LEU A 48 2.02 -21.86 -19.00
C LEU A 48 1.76 -22.84 -20.15
N ASP A 49 1.63 -24.14 -19.88
CA ASP A 49 1.24 -25.14 -20.88
C ASP A 49 -0.28 -25.42 -20.87
N ASP A 50 -1.06 -24.85 -19.94
CA ASP A 50 -2.52 -25.02 -19.83
C ASP A 50 -3.28 -23.70 -19.88
N SER A 51 -3.47 -23.19 -21.10
CA SER A 51 -4.34 -22.03 -21.39
C SER A 51 -4.10 -20.79 -20.51
N PRO A 52 -2.86 -20.26 -20.42
CA PRO A 52 -2.57 -19.08 -19.60
C PRO A 52 -3.34 -17.84 -20.11
N PRO A 53 -3.66 -16.87 -19.22
CA PRO A 53 -4.34 -15.65 -19.61
C PRO A 53 -3.58 -14.90 -20.73
N PRO A 54 -4.25 -14.46 -21.82
CA PRO A 54 -3.59 -13.75 -22.91
C PRO A 54 -2.83 -12.49 -22.46
N GLU A 55 -3.39 -11.77 -21.49
CA GLU A 55 -2.77 -10.57 -20.92
C GLU A 55 -1.44 -10.87 -20.22
N LEU A 56 -1.34 -12.04 -19.58
CA LEU A 56 -0.09 -12.51 -18.98
C LEU A 56 0.93 -12.88 -20.05
N LEU A 57 0.52 -13.50 -21.16
CA LEU A 57 1.44 -13.79 -22.26
C LEU A 57 2.04 -12.52 -22.86
N THR A 58 1.21 -11.50 -23.11
CA THR A 58 1.70 -10.18 -23.58
C THR A 58 2.67 -9.55 -22.59
N LEU A 59 2.41 -9.66 -21.29
CA LEU A 59 3.34 -9.18 -20.27
C LEU A 59 4.68 -9.93 -20.31
N LEU A 60 4.66 -11.25 -20.48
CA LEU A 60 5.87 -12.08 -20.49
C LEU A 60 6.74 -11.83 -21.72
N GLU A 61 6.15 -11.54 -22.89
CA GLU A 61 6.87 -11.17 -24.11
C GLU A 61 7.72 -9.90 -23.94
N GLN A 62 7.35 -9.02 -23.02
CA GLN A 62 8.06 -7.77 -22.73
C GLN A 62 9.20 -7.96 -21.71
N GLN A 63 9.32 -9.14 -21.08
CA GLN A 63 10.30 -9.39 -20.03
C GLN A 63 11.55 -10.11 -20.57
N GLN A 64 12.72 -9.69 -20.10
CA GLN A 64 14.00 -10.33 -20.48
C GLN A 64 14.20 -11.67 -19.79
N GLU A 65 13.78 -11.77 -18.53
CA GLU A 65 13.87 -13.01 -17.75
C GLU A 65 12.78 -13.99 -18.20
N THR A 66 13.13 -15.27 -18.39
CA THR A 66 12.23 -16.32 -18.90
C THR A 66 12.36 -17.64 -18.15
N SER A 67 13.25 -17.74 -17.16
CA SER A 67 13.45 -18.96 -16.37
C SER A 67 12.21 -19.34 -15.58
N LEU A 68 11.96 -20.66 -15.49
CA LEU A 68 10.83 -21.25 -14.78
C LEU A 68 11.32 -22.35 -13.85
N PRO A 69 10.59 -22.63 -12.75
CA PRO A 69 9.46 -21.84 -12.25
C PRO A 69 9.89 -20.53 -11.60
N ARG A 70 9.04 -19.51 -11.69
CA ARG A 70 9.29 -18.17 -11.12
C ARG A 70 8.02 -17.56 -10.55
N ILE A 71 8.17 -16.51 -9.76
CA ILE A 71 7.07 -15.76 -9.18
C ILE A 71 7.13 -14.31 -9.70
N LEU A 72 5.98 -13.77 -10.11
CA LEU A 72 5.78 -12.35 -10.38
C LEU A 72 4.88 -11.76 -9.28
N LEU A 73 5.30 -10.66 -8.66
CA LEU A 73 4.46 -9.89 -7.74
C LEU A 73 3.79 -8.74 -8.50
N MET A 74 2.46 -8.79 -8.64
CA MET A 74 1.67 -7.87 -9.45
C MET A 74 0.86 -6.89 -8.59
N PRO A 75 0.77 -5.60 -8.97
CA PRO A 75 -0.10 -4.65 -8.30
C PRO A 75 -1.58 -4.81 -8.71
N PRO A 76 -2.54 -4.37 -7.87
CA PRO A 76 -3.94 -4.29 -8.23
C PRO A 76 -4.29 -2.98 -8.98
N PRO A 77 -5.31 -2.96 -9.85
CA PRO A 77 -5.91 -4.13 -10.48
C PRO A 77 -4.98 -4.64 -11.59
N PHE A 78 -4.54 -5.90 -11.49
CA PHE A 78 -3.79 -6.51 -12.58
C PHE A 78 -4.74 -6.71 -13.78
N LYS A 79 -4.66 -5.80 -14.76
CA LYS A 79 -5.33 -5.89 -16.07
C LYS A 79 -4.30 -5.85 -17.19
N GLY A 80 -3.33 -6.76 -17.14
CA GLY A 80 -2.35 -7.01 -18.21
C GLY A 80 -1.18 -6.04 -18.29
N ALA A 81 -1.45 -4.74 -18.51
CA ALA A 81 -0.41 -3.75 -18.80
C ALA A 81 0.39 -3.27 -17.56
N ALA A 82 0.15 -3.84 -16.39
CA ALA A 82 0.89 -3.46 -15.18
C ALA A 82 2.24 -4.18 -15.12
N GLU A 83 3.32 -3.42 -14.93
CA GLU A 83 4.63 -3.99 -14.68
C GLU A 83 4.67 -4.69 -13.30
N PRO A 84 5.33 -5.86 -13.17
CA PRO A 84 5.50 -6.49 -11.87
C PRO A 84 6.24 -5.56 -10.90
N LEU A 85 5.82 -5.54 -9.65
CA LEU A 85 6.57 -4.94 -8.55
C LEU A 85 7.87 -5.70 -8.30
N TRP A 86 7.88 -7.00 -8.59
CA TRP A 86 9.03 -7.87 -8.40
C TRP A 86 8.92 -9.15 -9.22
N SER A 87 10.06 -9.76 -9.51
CA SER A 87 10.16 -11.12 -10.03
C SER A 87 11.34 -11.87 -9.42
N GLY A 88 11.20 -13.18 -9.24
CA GLY A 88 12.32 -14.05 -8.86
C GLY A 88 12.05 -15.53 -9.09
N ALA A 89 13.13 -16.32 -9.18
CA ALA A 89 13.05 -17.76 -9.37
C ALA A 89 12.49 -18.48 -8.14
N LEU A 90 11.63 -19.47 -8.35
CA LEU A 90 11.10 -20.29 -7.27
C LEU A 90 12.18 -21.26 -6.76
N GLY A 91 12.38 -21.29 -5.44
CA GLY A 91 13.39 -22.12 -4.78
C GLY A 91 14.75 -21.42 -4.58
N ASP A 92 14.96 -20.24 -5.18
CA ASP A 92 16.11 -19.40 -4.86
C ASP A 92 15.90 -18.68 -3.51
N LYS A 93 16.83 -18.90 -2.58
CA LYS A 93 16.82 -18.27 -1.26
C LYS A 93 16.99 -16.75 -1.33
N ALA A 94 17.75 -16.24 -2.29
CA ALA A 94 17.93 -14.80 -2.48
C ALA A 94 16.64 -14.16 -3.02
N ALA A 95 15.96 -14.84 -3.94
CA ALA A 95 14.64 -14.43 -4.43
C ALA A 95 13.62 -14.37 -3.28
N LEU A 96 13.54 -15.41 -2.45
CA LEU A 96 12.66 -15.42 -1.27
C LEU A 96 12.98 -14.28 -0.28
N ALA A 97 14.26 -14.05 0.02
CA ALA A 97 14.67 -12.96 0.90
C ALA A 97 14.27 -11.58 0.32
N THR A 98 14.41 -11.40 -0.99
CA THR A 98 14.01 -10.16 -1.67
C THR A 98 12.50 -9.98 -1.64
N PHE A 99 11.73 -11.03 -1.95
CA PHE A 99 10.27 -11.01 -1.85
C PHE A 99 9.81 -10.61 -0.44
N ASN A 100 10.39 -11.20 0.60
CA ASN A 100 10.06 -10.87 1.99
C ASN A 100 10.26 -9.38 2.30
N ASN A 101 11.36 -8.78 1.83
CA ASN A 101 11.64 -7.36 2.03
C ASN A 101 10.70 -6.44 1.23
N ILE A 102 10.12 -6.92 0.13
CA ILE A 102 9.17 -6.13 -0.67
C ILE A 102 7.76 -6.16 -0.05
N VAL A 103 7.35 -7.32 0.44
CA VAL A 103 6.05 -7.53 1.10
C VAL A 103 6.01 -6.89 2.48
N ASP A 104 7.10 -6.98 3.25
CA ASP A 104 7.19 -6.46 4.61
C ASP A 104 8.46 -5.62 4.82
N SER A 105 8.28 -4.40 5.28
CA SER A 105 9.36 -3.45 5.55
C SER A 105 9.17 -2.71 6.88
N PRO A 106 10.24 -2.19 7.50
CA PRO A 106 10.15 -1.40 8.73
C PRO A 106 9.13 -0.25 8.67
N VAL A 107 9.03 0.49 7.56
CA VAL A 107 8.03 1.56 7.41
C VAL A 107 6.61 0.99 7.28
N ARG A 108 6.39 -0.07 6.49
CA ARG A 108 5.07 -0.73 6.41
C ARG A 108 4.57 -1.16 7.79
N ARG A 109 5.42 -1.78 8.61
CA ARG A 109 5.07 -2.16 10.00
C ARG A 109 4.72 -0.96 10.87
N LYS A 110 5.42 0.18 10.71
CA LYS A 110 5.09 1.42 11.44
C LYS A 110 3.74 1.99 10.99
N VAL A 111 3.46 1.98 9.69
CA VAL A 111 2.17 2.40 9.13
C VAL A 111 1.05 1.56 9.71
N VAL A 112 1.13 0.24 9.59
CA VAL A 112 0.15 -0.70 10.13
C VAL A 112 -0.06 -0.48 11.63
N LYS A 113 1.03 -0.42 12.41
CA LYS A 113 0.95 -0.20 13.85
C LYS A 113 0.19 1.08 14.22
N ARG A 114 0.40 2.16 13.47
CA ARG A 114 -0.23 3.46 13.74
C ARG A 114 -1.70 3.49 13.30
N LEU A 115 -2.02 2.95 12.12
CA LEU A 115 -3.39 2.81 11.66
C LEU A 115 -4.22 1.94 12.63
N LEU A 116 -3.66 0.81 13.09
CA LEU A 116 -4.30 -0.04 14.10
C LEU A 116 -4.43 0.64 15.48
N ALA A 117 -3.59 1.63 15.79
CA ALA A 117 -3.70 2.43 17.00
C ALA A 117 -4.77 3.53 16.91
N GLY A 118 -5.42 3.70 15.75
CA GLY A 118 -6.46 4.68 15.52
C GLY A 118 -5.97 6.01 14.92
N ASP A 119 -4.75 6.08 14.38
CA ASP A 119 -4.32 7.24 13.60
C ASP A 119 -5.24 7.37 12.37
N SER A 120 -5.88 8.53 12.22
CA SER A 120 -6.75 8.84 11.07
C SER A 120 -5.99 8.78 9.75
N ALA A 121 -4.71 9.19 9.76
CA ALA A 121 -3.80 9.00 8.63
C ALA A 121 -2.33 9.01 9.05
N VAL A 122 -1.52 8.21 8.36
CA VAL A 122 -0.06 8.17 8.46
C VAL A 122 0.54 8.77 7.19
N TRP A 123 1.24 9.88 7.33
CA TRP A 123 1.82 10.66 6.23
C TRP A 123 3.26 10.22 5.98
N LEU A 124 3.49 9.52 4.86
CA LEU A 124 4.82 9.09 4.44
C LEU A 124 5.50 10.21 3.65
N CYS A 125 6.68 10.65 4.09
CA CYS A 125 7.49 11.63 3.39
C CYS A 125 8.69 10.92 2.75
N ILE A 126 8.64 10.66 1.44
CA ILE A 126 9.78 10.16 0.67
C ILE A 126 10.75 11.33 0.45
N GLU A 127 11.97 11.16 0.95
CA GLU A 127 13.05 12.13 0.83
C GLU A 127 13.56 12.22 -0.63
N SER A 128 13.87 13.41 -1.12
CA SER A 128 14.54 13.64 -2.41
C SER A 128 15.99 13.15 -2.40
N GLY A 129 16.63 13.10 -1.24
CA GLY A 129 18.07 12.91 -1.10
C GLY A 129 18.84 14.22 -0.94
N ASP A 130 18.16 15.37 -1.07
CA ASP A 130 18.69 16.68 -0.69
C ASP A 130 18.00 17.19 0.59
N LYS A 131 18.74 17.17 1.70
CA LYS A 131 18.28 17.67 3.00
C LYS A 131 17.78 19.11 2.97
N LYS A 132 18.29 19.96 2.07
CA LYS A 132 17.84 21.35 1.94
C LYS A 132 16.41 21.46 1.39
N LEU A 133 15.95 20.43 0.68
CA LEU A 133 14.56 20.31 0.22
C LEU A 133 13.74 19.50 1.22
N ASP A 134 14.30 18.42 1.74
CA ASP A 134 13.59 17.45 2.58
C ASP A 134 13.25 17.99 3.97
N ASP A 135 14.21 18.69 4.61
CA ASP A 135 14.01 19.18 5.97
C ASP A 135 12.88 20.22 6.05
N PRO A 136 12.85 21.27 5.21
CA PRO A 136 11.74 22.23 5.21
C PRO A 136 10.39 21.60 4.88
N ALA A 137 10.34 20.66 3.91
CA ALA A 137 9.10 19.99 3.54
C ALA A 137 8.53 19.17 4.70
N PHE A 138 9.38 18.41 5.40
CA PHE A 138 8.95 17.62 6.53
C PHE A 138 8.59 18.46 7.76
N GLU A 139 9.33 19.55 8.04
CA GLU A 139 8.99 20.48 9.11
C GLU A 139 7.64 21.15 8.87
N LEU A 140 7.36 21.56 7.63
CA LEU A 140 6.07 22.12 7.22
C LEU A 140 4.95 21.11 7.43
N LEU A 141 5.13 19.85 6.99
CA LEU A 141 4.19 18.76 7.25
C LEU A 141 3.90 18.62 8.74
N GLU A 142 4.94 18.45 9.56
CA GLU A 142 4.81 18.27 11.01
C GLU A 142 4.08 19.43 11.70
N LYS A 143 4.44 20.66 11.34
CA LYS A 143 3.80 21.88 11.86
C LYS A 143 2.32 21.90 11.48
N GLN A 144 2.00 21.63 10.21
CA GLN A 144 0.63 21.69 9.71
C GLN A 144 -0.22 20.59 10.32
N LEU A 145 0.26 19.34 10.39
CA LEU A 145 -0.48 18.24 11.02
C LEU A 145 -0.76 18.51 12.51
N LYS A 146 0.18 19.10 13.25
CA LYS A 146 -0.03 19.52 14.65
C LYS A 146 -1.09 20.60 14.80
N LYS A 147 -1.17 21.53 13.85
CA LYS A 147 -2.21 22.57 13.81
C LYS A 147 -3.57 21.95 13.52
N LEU A 148 -3.66 21.16 12.45
CA LEU A 148 -4.91 20.57 11.97
C LEU A 148 -5.54 19.61 12.97
N GLN A 149 -4.75 18.78 13.67
CA GLN A 149 -5.27 17.90 14.74
C GLN A 149 -5.98 18.66 15.87
N LYS A 150 -5.65 19.94 16.10
CA LYS A 150 -6.29 20.76 17.15
C LYS A 150 -7.51 21.52 16.65
N GLU A 151 -7.51 21.90 15.38
CA GLU A 151 -8.50 22.81 14.80
C GLU A 151 -9.65 22.05 14.12
N MET A 152 -9.36 20.91 13.52
CA MET A 152 -10.34 20.12 12.78
C MET A 152 -11.33 19.44 13.73
N LYS A 153 -12.54 19.23 13.20
CA LYS A 153 -13.60 18.51 13.88
C LYS A 153 -14.10 17.41 12.96
N LEU A 154 -14.43 16.28 13.58
CA LEU A 154 -15.10 15.20 12.87
C LEU A 154 -16.50 15.68 12.45
N PRO A 155 -17.00 15.22 11.29
CA PRO A 155 -18.37 15.49 10.88
C PRO A 155 -19.35 14.95 11.93
N GLU A 156 -20.46 15.67 12.13
CA GLU A 156 -21.56 15.18 12.97
C GLU A 156 -22.15 13.91 12.36
N GLN A 157 -22.42 12.91 13.21
CA GLN A 157 -23.04 11.67 12.77
C GLN A 157 -24.57 11.81 12.72
N ASP A 158 -25.21 11.36 11.65
CA ASP A 158 -26.67 11.21 11.63
C ASP A 158 -27.07 9.98 12.48
N PRO A 159 -27.95 10.10 13.48
CA PRO A 159 -28.45 8.97 14.24
C PRO A 159 -29.00 7.82 13.39
N LYS A 160 -29.54 8.10 12.19
CA LYS A 160 -30.02 7.08 11.26
C LYS A 160 -28.90 6.22 10.68
N ASP A 161 -27.71 6.80 10.52
CA ASP A 161 -26.53 6.08 10.04
C ASP A 161 -25.98 5.11 11.11
N LEU A 162 -26.27 5.34 12.39
CA LEU A 162 -25.92 4.40 13.46
C LEU A 162 -26.83 3.17 13.44
N GLU A 163 -28.09 3.34 13.06
CA GLU A 163 -29.11 2.29 13.04
C GLU A 163 -29.05 1.42 11.77
N ASP A 164 -28.50 1.92 10.67
CA ASP A 164 -28.36 1.17 9.41
C ASP A 164 -27.16 0.20 9.42
N PRO A 165 -27.36 -1.14 9.33
CA PRO A 165 -26.25 -2.10 9.29
C PRO A 165 -25.37 -1.99 8.04
N SER A 166 -25.87 -1.40 6.94
CA SER A 166 -25.04 -1.07 5.76
C SER A 166 -24.25 0.22 5.89
N SER A 167 -24.57 1.06 6.88
CA SER A 167 -23.84 2.31 7.09
C SER A 167 -22.41 2.05 7.52
N GLN A 168 -21.49 2.74 6.83
CA GLN A 168 -20.07 2.73 7.11
C GLN A 168 -19.70 3.67 8.28
N VAL A 169 -20.67 4.40 8.84
CA VAL A 169 -20.49 5.47 9.84
C VAL A 169 -20.87 4.97 11.25
N ARG A 170 -20.48 3.73 11.59
CA ARG A 170 -20.70 3.14 12.92
C ARG A 170 -19.41 3.19 13.74
N PHE A 171 -19.24 4.27 14.50
CA PHE A 171 -18.05 4.52 15.32
C PHE A 171 -18.11 3.88 16.73
N GLU A 172 -19.05 2.97 17.00
CA GLU A 172 -19.39 2.52 18.37
C GLU A 172 -18.25 1.84 19.16
N LYS A 173 -17.10 1.55 18.55
CA LYS A 173 -15.99 0.82 19.21
C LYS A 173 -14.58 1.38 19.03
N LEU A 174 -14.38 2.45 18.26
CA LEU A 174 -13.05 3.04 18.07
C LEU A 174 -12.98 4.42 18.75
N PRO A 175 -11.89 4.76 19.46
CA PRO A 175 -11.71 6.10 19.99
C PRO A 175 -11.56 7.07 18.81
N VAL A 176 -12.66 7.69 18.40
CA VAL A 176 -12.68 8.63 17.28
C VAL A 176 -11.99 9.91 17.71
N HIS A 177 -10.67 9.96 17.49
CA HIS A 177 -9.86 11.14 17.69
C HIS A 177 -9.10 11.42 16.40
N ILE A 178 -8.98 12.70 16.06
CA ILE A 178 -8.20 13.10 14.89
C ILE A 178 -6.73 12.97 15.28
N ALA A 179 -6.08 11.97 14.70
CA ALA A 179 -4.67 11.69 14.90
C ALA A 179 -3.98 11.59 13.55
N PHE A 180 -2.95 12.40 13.36
CA PHE A 180 -2.09 12.38 12.19
C PHE A 180 -0.66 12.16 12.64
N SER A 181 0.01 11.24 11.98
CA SER A 181 1.43 10.98 12.23
C SER A 181 2.21 11.05 10.94
N SER A 182 3.51 11.31 11.05
CA SER A 182 4.41 11.38 9.89
C SER A 182 5.56 10.38 10.00
N ILE A 183 6.06 9.91 8.87
CA ILE A 183 7.24 9.03 8.79
C ILE A 183 8.11 9.50 7.63
N ARG A 184 9.39 9.77 7.89
CA ARG A 184 10.38 9.94 6.82
C ARG A 184 10.79 8.59 6.23
N VAL A 185 10.91 8.55 4.92
CA VAL A 185 11.34 7.39 4.14
C VAL A 185 12.52 7.82 3.27
N SER A 186 13.72 7.35 3.61
CA SER A 186 14.90 7.65 2.81
C SER A 186 14.89 6.83 1.53
N ARG A 187 15.05 7.47 0.36
CA ARG A 187 15.25 6.76 -0.92
C ARG A 187 16.44 5.81 -0.93
N SER A 188 17.41 6.06 -0.06
CA SER A 188 18.63 5.25 0.06
C SER A 188 18.47 4.02 0.96
N ASP A 189 17.37 3.90 1.70
CA ASP A 189 17.15 2.77 2.60
C ASP A 189 16.89 1.48 1.79
N PRO A 190 17.80 0.48 1.85
CA PRO A 190 17.65 -0.74 1.08
C PRO A 190 16.42 -1.58 1.51
N LEU A 191 15.94 -1.43 2.75
CA LEU A 191 14.78 -2.16 3.25
C LEU A 191 13.47 -1.56 2.75
N GLU A 192 13.47 -0.31 2.30
CA GLU A 192 12.26 0.40 1.87
C GLU A 192 12.10 0.47 0.35
N LYS A 193 13.03 -0.11 -0.41
CA LYS A 193 12.99 -0.10 -1.89
C LYS A 193 11.68 -0.62 -2.46
N GLY A 194 11.11 -1.68 -1.88
CA GLY A 194 9.82 -2.22 -2.32
C GLY A 194 8.65 -1.27 -2.07
N LEU A 195 8.62 -0.62 -0.90
CA LEU A 195 7.62 0.39 -0.58
C LEU A 195 7.75 1.62 -1.48
N ILE A 196 8.97 2.14 -1.65
CA ILE A 196 9.24 3.29 -2.52
C ILE A 196 8.85 2.96 -3.95
N SER A 197 9.28 1.81 -4.49
CA SER A 197 8.93 1.40 -5.85
C SER A 197 7.42 1.29 -6.07
N GLN A 198 6.66 0.85 -5.05
CA GLN A 198 5.20 0.83 -5.11
C GLN A 198 4.63 2.24 -5.13
N LEU A 199 5.04 3.11 -4.20
CA LEU A 199 4.55 4.49 -4.10
C LEU A 199 4.85 5.29 -5.37
N MET A 200 6.03 5.13 -5.95
CA MET A 200 6.42 5.81 -7.18
C MET A 200 5.66 5.34 -8.43
N ARG A 201 4.83 4.29 -8.31
CA ARG A 201 3.98 3.74 -9.38
C ARG A 201 2.49 3.95 -9.12
N THR A 202 2.11 4.73 -8.11
CA THR A 202 0.69 5.00 -7.84
C THR A 202 0.09 6.00 -8.83
N GLU A 203 0.92 6.84 -9.44
CA GLU A 203 0.55 7.84 -10.45
C GLU A 203 1.63 7.84 -11.55
N ASP A 204 1.23 8.09 -12.80
CA ASP A 204 2.06 7.86 -14.00
C ASP A 204 3.28 8.80 -14.08
N ASP A 205 3.20 10.00 -13.50
CA ASP A 205 4.20 11.06 -13.62
C ASP A 205 5.20 11.13 -12.45
N LEU A 206 5.02 10.33 -11.39
CA LEU A 206 5.86 10.44 -10.18
C LEU A 206 7.33 10.14 -10.44
N LEU A 207 7.65 9.23 -11.35
CA LEU A 207 9.03 8.85 -11.66
C LEU A 207 9.83 10.04 -12.20
N GLU A 208 9.19 10.91 -12.98
CA GLU A 208 9.79 12.13 -13.53
C GLU A 208 10.12 13.14 -12.43
N GLU A 209 9.45 13.03 -11.28
CA GLU A 209 9.55 13.93 -10.14
C GLU A 209 10.46 13.43 -9.00
N SER A 210 11.16 12.31 -9.21
CA SER A 210 11.96 11.60 -8.20
C SER A 210 13.01 12.44 -7.46
N GLY A 211 13.44 13.58 -8.01
CA GLY A 211 14.37 14.52 -7.37
C GLY A 211 13.73 15.48 -6.35
N LYS A 212 12.43 15.35 -6.04
CA LYS A 212 11.71 16.20 -5.09
C LYS A 212 11.21 15.40 -3.88
N PRO A 213 11.03 16.05 -2.71
CA PRO A 213 10.34 15.43 -1.58
C PRO A 213 8.89 15.16 -1.98
N MET A 214 8.36 14.02 -1.54
CA MET A 214 7.00 13.58 -1.84
C MET A 214 6.28 13.13 -0.58
N ILE A 215 5.05 13.57 -0.39
CA ILE A 215 4.23 13.22 0.77
C ILE A 215 3.01 12.43 0.32
N PHE A 216 2.81 11.25 0.92
CA PHE A 216 1.70 10.35 0.68
C PHE A 216 0.91 10.14 1.97
N PRO A 217 -0.32 10.65 2.09
CA PRO A 217 -1.22 10.30 3.17
C PRO A 217 -1.70 8.84 3.02
N VAL A 218 -1.52 8.02 4.05
CA VAL A 218 -2.01 6.63 4.09
C VAL A 218 -3.08 6.50 5.16
N PHE A 219 -4.25 5.94 4.81
CA PHE A 219 -5.43 5.93 5.68
C PHE A 219 -6.24 4.64 5.57
N GLY A 220 -7.19 4.45 6.48
CA GLY A 220 -8.02 3.24 6.56
C GLY A 220 -7.16 1.99 6.73
N ARG A 221 -7.40 0.96 5.90
CA ARG A 221 -6.61 -0.28 5.89
C ARG A 221 -5.41 -0.23 4.92
N GLY A 222 -4.77 0.94 4.82
CA GLY A 222 -3.52 1.10 4.05
C GLY A 222 -3.68 1.69 2.65
N ARG A 223 -4.71 2.49 2.40
CA ARG A 223 -4.87 3.20 1.12
C ARG A 223 -4.01 4.46 1.11
N ALA A 224 -3.12 4.59 0.15
CA ALA A 224 -2.34 5.80 -0.08
C ALA A 224 -3.10 6.76 -1.01
N LEU A 225 -3.28 8.00 -0.59
CA LEU A 225 -3.76 9.08 -1.45
C LEU A 225 -2.64 9.52 -2.41
N TRP A 226 -2.99 10.32 -3.43
CA TRP A 226 -2.04 10.93 -4.36
C TRP A 226 -0.90 11.69 -3.66
N ALA A 227 0.21 11.84 -4.37
CA ALA A 227 1.42 12.47 -3.87
C ALA A 227 1.30 14.01 -3.84
N TYR A 228 1.84 14.60 -2.78
CA TYR A 228 2.15 16.03 -2.72
C TYR A 228 3.65 16.23 -2.93
N ILE A 229 4.03 16.95 -3.99
CA ILE A 229 5.40 16.96 -4.51
C ILE A 229 5.97 18.38 -4.51
N GLY A 230 7.17 18.57 -3.94
CA GLY A 230 7.89 19.84 -4.02
C GLY A 230 7.03 21.04 -3.57
N ALA A 231 6.76 21.99 -4.48
CA ALA A 231 5.92 23.17 -4.18
C ALA A 231 4.44 22.84 -3.88
N GLY A 232 3.98 21.65 -4.28
CA GLY A 232 2.68 21.12 -3.88
C GLY A 232 2.59 20.77 -2.39
N ILE A 233 3.73 20.69 -1.69
CA ILE A 233 3.79 20.56 -0.23
C ILE A 233 3.64 21.96 0.38
N ASN A 234 2.39 22.37 0.62
CA ASN A 234 2.06 23.67 1.21
C ASN A 234 0.89 23.54 2.21
N GLU A 235 0.65 24.56 3.03
CA GLU A 235 -0.33 24.51 4.13
C GLU A 235 -1.76 24.22 3.63
N ASP A 236 -2.16 24.81 2.49
CA ASP A 236 -3.51 24.69 1.93
C ASP A 236 -3.78 23.28 1.40
N ASN A 237 -2.87 22.75 0.59
CA ASN A 237 -2.97 21.40 0.02
C ASN A 237 -2.98 20.32 1.12
N LEU A 238 -2.14 20.48 2.15
CA LEU A 238 -2.11 19.55 3.29
C LEU A 238 -3.39 19.63 4.13
N ALA A 239 -3.98 20.83 4.28
CA ALA A 239 -5.25 21.02 4.97
C ALA A 239 -6.41 20.39 4.19
N GLU A 240 -6.44 20.55 2.87
CA GLU A 240 -7.44 19.93 2.01
C GLU A 240 -7.39 18.40 2.08
N ALA A 241 -6.20 17.80 1.97
CA ALA A 241 -6.06 16.35 2.16
C ALA A 241 -6.51 15.90 3.55
N ALA A 242 -6.04 16.56 4.61
CA ALA A 242 -6.45 16.20 5.96
C ALA A 242 -7.97 16.29 6.14
N GLN A 243 -8.62 17.32 5.59
CA GLN A 243 -10.07 17.50 5.64
C GLN A 243 -10.81 16.40 4.88
N PHE A 244 -10.28 15.99 3.73
CA PHE A 244 -10.79 14.86 2.97
C PHE A 244 -10.70 13.55 3.77
N LEU A 245 -9.55 13.29 4.42
CA LEU A 245 -9.28 12.05 5.15
C LEU A 245 -10.16 11.86 6.39
N ILE A 246 -10.55 12.95 7.06
CA ILE A 246 -11.46 12.91 8.23
C ILE A 246 -12.91 13.22 7.86
N GLY A 247 -13.18 13.52 6.59
CA GLY A 247 -14.50 13.90 6.10
C GLY A 247 -15.49 12.74 6.17
N PRO A 248 -16.80 13.01 5.97
CA PRO A 248 -17.79 11.95 5.93
C PRO A 248 -17.43 10.97 4.81
N CYS A 249 -17.48 9.66 5.10
CA CYS A 249 -17.35 8.61 4.08
C CYS A 249 -18.56 8.67 3.14
N SER A 250 -18.58 9.61 2.21
CA SER A 250 -19.66 9.77 1.24
C SER A 250 -19.62 8.73 0.13
N CYS A 251 -18.50 8.03 -0.03
CA CYS A 251 -18.34 7.03 -1.06
C CYS A 251 -18.90 5.69 -0.58
N GLU A 252 -20.06 5.30 -1.08
CA GLU A 252 -20.63 3.96 -0.87
C GLU A 252 -19.76 2.88 -1.54
N ILE A 253 -19.01 3.25 -2.59
CA ILE A 253 -18.20 2.37 -3.42
C ILE A 253 -16.71 2.70 -3.25
N LYS A 254 -15.92 1.72 -2.79
CA LYS A 254 -14.46 1.85 -2.60
C LYS A 254 -13.74 2.43 -3.82
N ASN A 255 -14.02 1.90 -5.02
CA ASN A 255 -13.37 2.30 -6.27
C ASN A 255 -13.61 3.77 -6.68
N GLN A 256 -14.55 4.46 -6.05
CA GLN A 256 -14.77 5.89 -6.27
C GLN A 256 -13.96 6.75 -5.30
N ASN A 257 -13.27 6.14 -4.33
CA ASN A 257 -12.34 6.86 -3.48
C ASN A 257 -10.98 6.93 -4.15
N PRO A 258 -10.37 8.10 -4.21
CA PRO A 258 -9.04 8.25 -4.77
C PRO A 258 -7.99 7.44 -4.01
N GLY A 259 -6.89 7.16 -4.69
CA GLY A 259 -5.72 6.50 -4.13
C GLY A 259 -5.54 5.04 -4.57
N SER A 260 -4.50 4.43 -4.01
CA SER A 260 -4.08 3.06 -4.31
C SER A 260 -3.74 2.34 -3.02
N ASP A 261 -4.15 1.08 -2.91
CA ASP A 261 -3.87 0.30 -1.70
C ASP A 261 -2.41 -0.16 -1.66
N LEU A 262 -1.78 -0.05 -0.50
CA LEU A 262 -0.44 -0.54 -0.27
C LEU A 262 -0.45 -2.05 0.01
N LEU A 263 0.64 -2.72 -0.35
CA LEU A 263 0.87 -4.10 0.06
C LEU A 263 1.29 -4.12 1.53
N LEU A 264 0.43 -4.58 2.43
CA LEU A 264 0.68 -4.53 3.87
C LEU A 264 0.42 -5.88 4.50
N ALA A 265 1.37 -6.33 5.34
CA ALA A 265 1.15 -7.43 6.25
C ALA A 265 0.45 -6.93 7.51
N ALA A 266 -0.80 -7.33 7.71
CA ALA A 266 -1.62 -6.88 8.83
C ALA A 266 -2.80 -7.83 9.08
N ASP A 267 -3.07 -8.10 10.35
CA ASP A 267 -4.31 -8.72 10.79
C ASP A 267 -5.35 -7.65 11.12
N TRP A 268 -6.01 -7.15 10.07
CA TRP A 268 -7.01 -6.09 10.19
C TRP A 268 -8.25 -6.54 10.96
N GLU A 269 -8.59 -7.83 10.94
CA GLU A 269 -9.80 -8.37 11.58
C GLU A 269 -9.54 -8.72 13.05
N GLY A 270 -8.44 -9.41 13.35
CA GLY A 270 -8.07 -9.76 14.73
C GLY A 270 -7.74 -8.55 15.61
N SER A 271 -7.59 -7.36 15.00
CA SER A 271 -7.38 -6.10 15.72
C SER A 271 -8.69 -5.35 16.05
N LEU A 272 -9.84 -5.83 15.55
CA LEU A 272 -11.17 -5.21 15.78
C LEU A 272 -11.99 -5.90 16.88
N GLU A 273 -11.49 -7.01 17.44
CA GLU A 273 -12.05 -7.73 18.60
C GLU A 273 -11.48 -7.24 19.94
#